data_AF-A0A6I5CML7-F1
#
_entry.id   AF-A0A6I5CML7-F1
#
_cell.length_a   1.000
_cell.length_b   1.000
_cell.length_c   1.000
_cell.angle_alpha   90.00
_cell.angle_beta   90.00
_cell.angle_gamma   90.00
#
_symmetry.space_group_name_H-M   'P 1'
#
loop_
_entity.id
_entity.type
_entity.pdbx_description
1 polymer ?
#
loop_
_entity_poly.entity_id
_entity_poly.type
_entity_poly.pdbx_seq_one_letter_code
_entity_poly.pdbx_strand_id
1 'polypeptide(L)'
;MTADTDLDELRAGMQKTPREAFAELEAARRAAEARTPERTIIPEPELPPLWPHPGSGIVRFPCPLGCGWAHEEDAYALDVEPISVPLHSSPAEISRIFAERSERGSRALQRRIGSAVREHFVQAHHGQEPPEREVW
;
A
#
# COMPACT_ATOMS: atom_id res chain seq x y z
N MET A 1 26.44 23.84 30.44
CA MET A 1 25.44 23.36 29.47
C MET A 1 24.99 21.99 29.92
N THR A 2 23.69 21.82 30.17
CA THR A 2 23.08 20.55 30.57
C THR A 2 22.48 19.86 29.34
N ALA A 3 22.30 18.54 29.40
CA ALA A 3 21.78 17.73 28.30
C ALA A 3 20.41 18.22 27.78
N ASP A 4 19.59 18.85 28.62
CA ASP A 4 18.30 19.45 28.22
C ASP A 4 18.46 20.66 27.29
N THR A 5 19.50 21.48 27.47
CA THR A 5 19.74 22.67 26.62
C THR A 5 20.16 22.27 25.21
N ASP A 6 20.92 21.17 25.09
CA ASP A 6 21.40 20.62 23.81
C ASP A 6 20.24 20.00 22.99
N LEU A 7 19.27 19.39 23.68
CA LEU A 7 18.09 18.78 23.07
C LEU A 7 17.08 19.82 22.55
N ASP A 8 16.89 20.91 23.28
CA ASP A 8 16.03 22.02 22.85
C ASP A 8 16.63 22.81 21.68
N GLU A 9 17.96 22.98 21.63
CA GLU A 9 18.66 23.58 20.48
C GLU A 9 18.59 22.69 19.23
N LEU A 10 18.76 21.38 19.38
CA LEU A 10 18.54 20.40 18.30
C LEU A 10 17.09 20.45 17.79
N ARG A 11 16.11 20.53 18.69
CA ARG A 11 14.69 20.63 18.34
C ARG A 11 14.36 21.93 17.62
N ALA A 12 14.95 23.05 18.04
CA ALA A 12 14.81 24.34 17.38
C ALA A 12 15.42 24.34 15.96
N GLY A 13 16.57 23.67 15.77
CA GLY A 13 17.21 23.53 14.45
C GLY A 13 16.47 22.60 13.47
N MET A 14 15.58 21.73 13.98
CA MET A 14 14.80 20.79 13.16
C MET A 14 13.44 21.33 12.68
N GLN A 15 13.00 22.49 13.18
CA GLN A 15 11.68 23.04 12.78
C GLN A 15 11.78 23.84 11.49
N LYS A 16 11.18 23.29 10.43
CA LYS A 16 10.96 24.01 9.17
C LYS A 16 10.16 25.27 9.44
N THR A 17 10.53 26.37 8.79
CA THR A 17 9.70 27.58 8.83
C THR A 17 8.35 27.30 8.18
N PRO A 18 7.28 28.01 8.55
CA PRO A 18 5.97 27.85 7.91
C PRO A 18 6.04 27.97 6.38
N ARG A 19 6.90 28.87 5.87
CA ARG A 19 7.11 29.08 4.44
C ARG A 19 7.70 27.85 3.75
N GLU A 20 8.67 27.18 4.37
CA GLU A 20 9.27 25.94 3.84
C GLU A 20 8.27 24.79 3.88
N ALA A 21 7.49 24.67 4.97
CA ALA A 21 6.44 23.67 5.07
C ALA A 21 5.35 23.87 3.99
N PHE A 22 4.93 25.11 3.74
CA PHE A 22 3.98 25.42 2.66
C PHE A 22 4.54 25.14 1.27
N ALA A 23 5.81 25.48 1.01
CA ALA A 23 6.46 25.20 -0.26
C ALA A 23 6.56 23.68 -0.53
N GLU A 24 6.86 22.89 0.49
CA GLU A 24 6.87 21.43 0.41
C GLU A 24 5.48 20.84 0.15
N LEU A 25 4.44 21.33 0.84
CA LEU A 25 3.06 20.90 0.61
C LEU A 25 2.58 21.22 -0.81
N GLU A 26 2.91 22.41 -1.33
CA GLU A 26 2.53 22.81 -2.67
C GLU A 26 3.28 22.01 -3.74
N ALA A 27 4.57 21.72 -3.50
CA ALA A 27 5.36 20.83 -4.36
C ALA A 27 4.79 19.40 -4.36
N ALA A 28 4.42 18.87 -3.20
CA ALA A 28 3.79 17.57 -3.07
C ALA A 28 2.43 17.52 -3.79
N ARG A 29 1.62 18.58 -3.70
CA ARG A 29 0.35 18.69 -4.43
C ARG A 29 0.57 18.65 -5.94
N ARG A 30 1.51 19.46 -6.46
CA ARG A 30 1.84 19.46 -7.90
C ARG A 30 2.38 18.13 -8.39
N ALA A 31 3.19 17.44 -7.57
CA ALA A 31 3.67 16.11 -7.89
C ALA A 31 2.53 15.08 -7.94
N ALA A 32 1.56 15.17 -7.02
CA ALA A 32 0.37 14.31 -7.02
C ALA A 32 -0.54 14.59 -8.23
N GLU A 33 -0.76 15.86 -8.59
CA GLU A 33 -1.55 16.27 -9.77
C GLU A 33 -0.91 15.82 -11.09
N ALA A 34 0.42 15.69 -11.14
CA ALA A 34 1.14 15.20 -12.30
C ALA A 34 1.14 13.66 -12.42
N ARG A 35 0.67 12.93 -11.41
CA ARG A 35 0.64 11.47 -11.44
C ARG A 35 -0.44 10.99 -12.40
N THR A 36 -0.05 10.17 -13.39
CA THR A 36 -1.01 9.47 -14.25
C THR A 36 -1.58 8.28 -13.46
N PRO A 37 -2.91 8.07 -13.47
CA PRO A 37 -3.50 6.95 -12.75
C PRO A 37 -3.01 5.62 -13.32
N GLU A 38 -2.76 4.67 -12.44
CA GLU A 38 -2.38 3.31 -12.83
C GLU A 38 -3.63 2.56 -13.29
N ARG A 39 -3.52 1.78 -14.38
CA ARG A 39 -4.62 0.95 -14.88
C ARG A 39 -4.48 -0.46 -14.32
N THR A 40 -5.57 -1.01 -13.77
CA THR A 40 -5.59 -2.36 -13.19
C THR A 40 -6.91 -3.07 -13.46
N ILE A 41 -6.89 -4.40 -13.45
CA ILE A 41 -8.09 -5.25 -13.48
C ILE A 41 -8.52 -5.71 -12.08
N ILE A 42 -7.74 -5.37 -11.06
CA ILE A 42 -8.00 -5.77 -9.68
C ILE A 42 -9.22 -5.00 -9.18
N PRO A 43 -10.28 -5.68 -8.73
CA PRO A 43 -11.46 -5.02 -8.20
C PRO A 43 -11.14 -4.31 -6.89
N GLU A 44 -12.03 -3.39 -6.49
CA GLU A 44 -11.93 -2.77 -5.18
C GLU A 44 -12.14 -3.83 -4.09
N PRO A 45 -11.32 -3.85 -3.03
CA PRO A 45 -11.52 -4.79 -1.95
C PRO A 45 -12.79 -4.45 -1.15
N GLU A 46 -13.53 -5.48 -0.75
CA GLU A 46 -14.55 -5.35 0.28
C GLU A 46 -13.87 -5.23 1.66
N LEU A 47 -14.36 -4.31 2.48
CA LEU A 47 -13.84 -4.13 3.83
C LEU A 47 -14.05 -5.41 4.65
N PRO A 48 -12.99 -5.97 5.26
CA PRO A 48 -13.13 -7.14 6.10
C PRO A 48 -14.01 -6.80 7.32
N PRO A 49 -14.79 -7.76 7.82
CA PRO A 49 -15.53 -7.58 9.05
C PRO A 49 -14.55 -7.35 10.22
N LEU A 50 -14.95 -6.49 11.17
CA LEU A 50 -14.14 -6.19 12.34
C LEU A 50 -14.04 -7.39 13.28
N TRP A 51 -12.97 -7.42 14.06
CA TRP A 51 -12.83 -8.36 15.18
C TRP A 51 -14.04 -8.25 16.13
N PRO A 52 -14.61 -9.37 16.64
CA PRO A 52 -14.10 -10.75 16.62
C PRO A 52 -14.70 -11.66 15.53
N HIS A 53 -15.09 -11.12 14.37
CA HIS A 53 -15.67 -11.96 13.31
C HIS A 53 -14.66 -13.02 12.80
N PRO A 54 -15.08 -14.27 12.50
CA PRO A 54 -14.18 -15.32 12.00
C PRO A 54 -13.47 -14.96 10.69
N GLY A 55 -14.12 -14.18 9.83
CA GLY A 55 -13.54 -13.61 8.61
C GLY A 55 -12.74 -12.31 8.82
N SER A 56 -12.46 -11.92 10.06
CA SER A 56 -11.62 -10.75 10.31
C SER A 56 -10.21 -10.98 9.74
N GLY A 57 -9.69 -10.00 9.01
CA GLY A 57 -8.42 -10.12 8.29
C GLY A 57 -8.50 -10.77 6.91
N ILE A 58 -9.65 -11.31 6.50
CA ILE A 58 -9.84 -11.81 5.13
C ILE A 58 -10.35 -10.68 4.25
N VAL A 59 -9.51 -10.23 3.33
CA VAL A 59 -9.86 -9.21 2.34
C VAL A 59 -10.44 -9.91 1.10
N ARG A 60 -11.61 -9.46 0.65
CA ARG A 60 -12.30 -10.04 -0.52
C ARG A 60 -12.20 -9.12 -1.71
N PHE A 61 -11.95 -9.70 -2.88
CA PHE A 61 -11.85 -9.02 -4.17
C PHE A 61 -12.95 -9.58 -5.09
N PRO A 62 -14.17 -8.99 -5.07
CA PRO A 62 -15.32 -9.54 -5.77
C PRO A 62 -15.19 -9.42 -7.28
N CYS A 63 -15.82 -10.33 -8.03
CA CYS A 63 -15.90 -10.21 -9.49
C CYS A 63 -16.53 -8.85 -9.87
N PRO A 64 -15.90 -8.06 -10.77
CA PRO A 64 -16.45 -6.79 -11.24
C PRO A 64 -17.85 -6.89 -11.88
N LEU A 65 -18.24 -8.07 -12.37
CA LEU A 65 -19.57 -8.32 -12.94
C LEU A 65 -20.64 -8.68 -11.89
N GLY A 66 -20.25 -8.82 -10.62
CA GLY A 66 -21.20 -9.14 -9.54
C GLY A 66 -21.77 -10.56 -9.60
N CYS A 67 -21.04 -11.53 -10.16
CA CYS A 67 -21.52 -12.91 -10.35
C CYS A 67 -21.52 -13.77 -9.07
N GLY A 68 -21.11 -13.21 -7.93
CA GLY A 68 -21.03 -13.91 -6.63
C GLY A 68 -19.67 -14.54 -6.33
N TRP A 69 -18.74 -14.59 -7.27
CA TRP A 69 -17.35 -15.00 -7.02
C TRP A 69 -16.54 -13.87 -6.37
N ALA A 70 -15.61 -14.23 -5.49
CA ALA A 70 -14.60 -13.32 -4.96
C ALA A 70 -13.28 -14.07 -4.72
N HIS A 71 -12.15 -13.40 -4.97
CA HIS A 71 -10.85 -13.85 -4.52
C HIS A 71 -10.60 -13.41 -3.08
N GLU A 72 -10.09 -14.29 -2.24
CA GLU A 72 -9.87 -14.03 -0.81
C GLU A 72 -8.37 -14.03 -0.51
N GLU A 73 -7.91 -12.99 0.18
CA GLU A 73 -6.53 -12.90 0.70
C GLU A 73 -6.59 -12.76 2.22
N ASP A 74 -5.85 -13.63 2.92
CA ASP A 74 -5.68 -13.54 4.36
C ASP A 74 -4.54 -12.54 4.68
N ALA A 75 -4.91 -11.35 5.16
CA ALA A 75 -3.95 -10.29 5.47
C ALA A 75 -2.92 -10.70 6.52
N TYR A 76 -3.25 -11.60 7.45
CA TYR A 76 -2.31 -12.08 8.46
C TYR A 76 -1.32 -13.09 7.90
N ALA A 77 -1.78 -13.96 7.00
CA ALA A 77 -0.92 -14.94 6.33
C ALA A 77 0.05 -14.30 5.33
N LEU A 78 -0.13 -13.04 4.97
CA LEU A 78 0.74 -12.33 4.02
C LEU A 78 1.97 -11.67 4.68
N ASP A 79 1.95 -11.43 5.99
CA ASP A 79 3.03 -10.71 6.69
C ASP A 79 3.91 -11.62 7.58
N VAL A 80 4.16 -12.85 7.13
CA VAL A 80 4.90 -13.85 7.92
C VAL A 80 6.41 -13.69 7.87
N GLU A 81 6.95 -13.07 6.82
CA GLU A 81 8.40 -12.97 6.65
C GLU A 81 8.95 -11.82 7.51
N PRO A 82 9.95 -12.05 8.37
CA PRO A 82 10.50 -10.99 9.23
C PRO A 82 11.27 -9.93 8.42
N ILE A 83 11.14 -8.67 8.82
CA ILE A 83 11.96 -7.58 8.29
C ILE A 83 13.33 -7.62 8.99
N SER A 84 14.39 -7.85 8.23
CA SER A 84 15.76 -7.83 8.74
C SER A 84 16.39 -6.46 8.55
N VAL A 85 16.77 -5.80 9.64
CA VAL A 85 17.42 -4.49 9.64
C VAL A 85 18.79 -4.60 10.32
N PRO A 86 19.90 -4.27 9.64
CA PRO A 86 21.22 -4.23 10.28
C PRO A 86 21.27 -3.24 11.44
N LEU A 87 21.95 -3.61 12.53
CA LEU A 87 22.07 -2.78 13.75
C LEU A 87 22.74 -1.41 13.50
N HIS A 88 23.52 -1.29 12.44
CA HIS A 88 24.24 -0.07 12.08
C HIS A 88 23.58 0.71 10.93
N SER A 89 22.34 0.37 10.58
CA SER A 89 21.61 1.07 9.52
C SER A 89 21.27 2.50 9.95
N SER A 90 21.56 3.44 9.06
CA SER A 90 21.08 4.81 9.13
C SER A 90 19.56 4.90 8.93
N PRO A 91 18.89 5.99 9.35
CA PRO A 91 17.46 6.19 9.11
C PRO A 91 17.05 6.05 7.64
N ALA A 92 17.87 6.56 6.71
CA ALA A 92 17.63 6.45 5.28
C ALA A 92 17.67 4.99 4.79
N GLU A 93 18.58 4.18 5.32
CA GLU A 93 18.67 2.75 4.99
C GLU A 93 17.49 1.97 5.55
N ILE A 94 17.05 2.30 6.76
CA ILE A 94 15.84 1.73 7.36
C ILE A 94 14.64 2.04 6.45
N SER A 95 14.40 3.31 6.13
CA SER A 95 13.29 3.70 5.23
C SER A 95 13.34 2.97 3.89
N ARG A 96 14.53 2.82 3.29
CA ARG A 96 14.71 2.06 2.05
C ARG A 96 14.31 0.58 2.22
N ILE A 97 14.76 -0.10 3.28
CA ILE A 97 14.45 -1.51 3.53
C ILE A 97 12.92 -1.72 3.61
N PHE A 98 12.23 -0.86 4.34
CA PHE A 98 10.77 -0.95 4.47
C PHE A 98 10.06 -0.66 3.14
N ALA A 99 10.51 0.36 2.39
CA ALA A 99 9.94 0.69 1.09
C ALA A 99 10.10 -0.47 0.09
N GLU A 100 11.31 -1.01 -0.04
CA GLU A 100 11.61 -2.13 -0.95
C GLU A 100 10.79 -3.38 -0.63
N ARG A 101 10.62 -3.68 0.67
CA ARG A 101 9.76 -4.79 1.09
C ARG A 101 8.30 -4.53 0.76
N SER A 102 7.79 -3.35 1.08
CA SER A 102 6.41 -2.96 0.81
C SER A 102 6.10 -3.05 -0.69
N GLU A 103 6.97 -2.54 -1.54
CA GLU A 103 6.84 -2.66 -3.00
C GLU A 103 6.83 -4.11 -3.46
N ARG A 104 7.73 -4.94 -2.94
CA ARG A 104 7.80 -6.37 -3.31
C ARG A 104 6.52 -7.09 -2.91
N GLY A 105 6.02 -6.85 -1.71
CA GLY A 105 4.76 -7.40 -1.20
C GLY A 105 3.57 -6.95 -2.05
N SER A 106 3.47 -5.66 -2.32
CA SER A 106 2.42 -5.07 -3.16
C SER A 106 2.41 -5.68 -4.56
N ARG A 107 3.56 -5.77 -5.24
CA ARG A 107 3.66 -6.38 -6.57
C ARG A 107 3.30 -7.86 -6.55
N ALA A 108 3.68 -8.60 -5.50
CA ALA A 108 3.33 -10.01 -5.36
C ALA A 108 1.82 -10.20 -5.17
N LEU A 109 1.20 -9.41 -4.30
CA LEU A 109 -0.23 -9.40 -4.05
C LEU A 109 -1.01 -9.05 -5.32
N GLN A 110 -0.65 -7.97 -6.00
CA GLN A 110 -1.30 -7.56 -7.25
C GLN A 110 -1.23 -8.64 -8.32
N ARG A 111 -0.08 -9.33 -8.47
CA ARG A 111 0.05 -10.44 -9.41
C ARG A 111 -0.87 -11.60 -9.06
N ARG A 112 -0.98 -11.98 -7.79
CA ARG A 112 -1.88 -13.08 -7.37
C ARG A 112 -3.33 -12.75 -7.65
N ILE A 113 -3.82 -11.60 -7.16
CA ILE A 113 -5.21 -11.18 -7.36
C ILE A 113 -5.51 -11.04 -8.87
N GLY A 114 -4.65 -10.35 -9.61
CA GLY A 114 -4.83 -10.17 -11.06
C GLY A 114 -4.78 -11.48 -11.84
N SER A 115 -4.04 -12.49 -11.37
CA SER A 115 -4.05 -13.83 -12.00
C SER A 115 -5.36 -14.56 -11.69
N ALA A 116 -5.80 -14.55 -10.43
CA ALA A 116 -7.06 -15.18 -10.01
C ALA A 116 -8.28 -14.57 -10.72
N VAL A 117 -8.31 -13.24 -10.89
CA VAL A 117 -9.38 -12.55 -11.63
C VAL A 117 -9.39 -12.99 -13.10
N ARG A 118 -8.23 -13.03 -13.78
CA ARG A 118 -8.17 -13.50 -15.18
C ARG A 118 -8.62 -14.94 -15.30
N GLU A 119 -8.14 -15.81 -14.42
CA GLU A 119 -8.51 -17.22 -14.39
C GLU A 119 -10.03 -17.38 -14.21
N HIS A 120 -10.63 -16.64 -13.28
CA HIS A 120 -12.07 -16.63 -13.09
C HIS A 120 -12.82 -16.23 -14.36
N PHE A 121 -12.38 -15.17 -15.06
CA PHE A 121 -13.03 -14.74 -16.30
C PHE A 121 -12.94 -15.79 -17.41
N VAL A 122 -11.79 -16.46 -17.56
CA VAL A 122 -11.63 -17.57 -18.52
C VAL A 122 -12.62 -18.70 -18.22
N GLN A 123 -12.84 -19.01 -16.93
CA GLN A 123 -13.67 -20.13 -16.49
C GLN A 123 -15.18 -19.81 -16.48
N ALA A 124 -15.59 -18.60 -16.06
CA ALA A 124 -16.97 -18.27 -15.76
C ALA A 124 -17.59 -17.21 -16.70
N HIS A 125 -16.76 -16.48 -17.46
CA HIS A 125 -17.18 -15.37 -18.31
C HIS A 125 -16.62 -15.50 -19.73
N HIS A 126 -16.91 -16.63 -20.38
CA HIS A 126 -16.36 -16.96 -21.70
C HIS A 126 -16.51 -15.83 -22.72
N GLY A 127 -15.39 -15.44 -23.34
CA GLY A 127 -15.34 -14.38 -24.34
C GLY A 127 -15.37 -12.95 -23.78
N GLN A 128 -15.34 -12.78 -22.45
CA GLN A 128 -15.24 -11.47 -21.80
C GLN A 128 -13.87 -11.31 -21.14
N GLU A 129 -13.33 -10.10 -21.22
CA GLU A 129 -12.12 -9.70 -20.50
C GLU A 129 -12.50 -8.99 -19.19
N PRO A 130 -11.69 -9.12 -18.12
CA PRO A 130 -11.85 -8.31 -16.92
C PRO A 130 -11.80 -6.81 -17.26
N PRO A 131 -12.77 -6.00 -16.79
CA PRO A 131 -12.77 -4.57 -17.05
C PRO A 131 -11.58 -3.89 -16.37
N GLU A 132 -10.92 -2.99 -17.10
CA GLU A 132 -9.84 -2.15 -16.55
C GLU A 132 -10.44 -0.95 -15.78
N ARG A 133 -9.83 -0.61 -14.64
CA ARG A 133 -10.12 0.58 -13.85
C ARG A 133 -8.86 1.38 -13.57
N GLU A 134 -9.04 2.67 -13.33
CA GLU A 134 -7.99 3.58 -12.90
C GLU A 134 -7.89 3.59 -11.36
N VAL A 135 -6.65 3.62 -10.86
CA VAL A 135 -6.31 3.80 -9.44
C VAL A 135 -5.30 4.95 -9.33
N TRP A 136 -5.56 5.85 -8.39
CA TRP A 136 -4.82 7.09 -8.18
C TRP A 136 -3.78 6.96 -7.06
#